data_AF-A0A161HY71-F1
#
_entry.id   AF-A0A161HY71-F1
#
_cell.length_a   1.000
_cell.length_b   1.000
_cell.length_c   1.000
_cell.angle_alpha   90.00
_cell.angle_beta   90.00
_cell.angle_gamma   90.00
#
_symmetry.space_group_name_H-M   'P 1'
#
loop_
_entity.id
_entity.type
_entity.pdbx_description
1 polymer ?
#
loop_
_entity_poly.entity_id
_entity_poly.type
_entity_poly.pdbx_seq_one_letter_code
_entity_poly.pdbx_strand_id
1 'polypeptide(L)'
;MTVVLIVARASQEVVVAALAGAGADADVGPTSATGLTAVWCSGDEPVRALGGVDLVAVWDEPEQGHVVLHLRCDGREEDRVWPLEVAGPAAVPPTSRTVVDALRQVLGDPVAPVHDAFADVRSAEGLTTLLEEHFALPVLDPVRRRAVTLHRGRHADARIAGRIAAGAGGVGVTDLGGRWTALHADHPASQQLVTLSAAAAGRRRSLVLQLWRGDGKAAGFDLVLRDRSVAQVGWDDGWRRPADEGWQTRDEIAGVLAHHVGGDIDVPALRALLRARTRATDPLARLVTLLGLPPEALDVLDGTTSAPDADRVQHAGWWRVVWEESRAEAAAGLRRTQLWALVVTGVLSTAVLVFALALVATDGALVDHPGATVVDWLLVPVAATGIVGSVVGHRVVRRREAPDVGQDVAPGNPA
;
A
#
# COMPACT_ATOMS: atom_id res chain seq x y z
N MET A 1 12.23 -24.74 -5.16
CA MET A 1 10.98 -25.16 -5.81
C MET A 1 10.73 -24.21 -6.96
N THR A 2 10.52 -24.74 -8.15
CA THR A 2 10.25 -23.92 -9.33
C THR A 2 8.79 -23.49 -9.31
N VAL A 3 8.57 -22.18 -9.51
CA VAL A 3 7.24 -21.64 -9.74
C VAL A 3 6.85 -21.88 -11.19
N VAL A 4 5.67 -22.44 -11.39
CA VAL A 4 5.07 -22.70 -12.70
C VAL A 4 3.98 -21.65 -12.94
N LEU A 5 4.02 -20.98 -14.08
CA LEU A 5 2.89 -20.22 -14.61
C LEU A 5 2.11 -21.11 -15.58
N ILE A 6 0.80 -21.20 -15.43
CA ILE A 6 -0.10 -21.91 -16.35
C ILE A 6 -1.12 -20.92 -16.92
N VAL A 7 -1.31 -20.90 -18.22
CA VAL A 7 -2.39 -20.21 -18.94
C VAL A 7 -3.35 -21.28 -19.45
N ALA A 8 -4.51 -21.43 -18.84
CA ALA A 8 -5.53 -22.41 -19.21
C ALA A 8 -6.66 -21.76 -20.00
N ARG A 9 -7.08 -22.37 -21.11
CA ARG A 9 -8.27 -21.98 -21.88
C ARG A 9 -9.53 -22.55 -21.24
N ALA A 10 -9.87 -22.01 -20.07
CA ALA A 10 -11.08 -22.34 -19.33
C ALA A 10 -11.51 -21.16 -18.46
N SER A 11 -12.76 -21.18 -18.00
CA SER A 11 -13.23 -20.22 -17.00
C SER A 11 -12.58 -20.48 -15.64
N GLN A 12 -12.48 -19.43 -14.82
CA GLN A 12 -11.92 -19.51 -13.48
C GLN A 12 -12.65 -20.52 -12.61
N GLU A 13 -13.99 -20.60 -12.73
CA GLU A 13 -14.81 -21.56 -11.99
C GLU A 13 -14.40 -23.01 -12.30
N VAL A 14 -14.18 -23.34 -13.58
CA VAL A 14 -13.74 -24.67 -14.02
C VAL A 14 -12.34 -24.98 -13.51
N VAL A 15 -11.42 -24.02 -13.62
CA VAL A 15 -10.03 -24.18 -13.16
C VAL A 15 -9.97 -24.39 -11.64
N VAL A 16 -10.68 -23.57 -10.86
CA VAL A 16 -10.74 -23.69 -9.39
C VAL A 16 -11.35 -25.03 -8.98
N ALA A 17 -12.42 -25.47 -9.64
CA ALA A 17 -13.05 -26.77 -9.35
C ALA A 17 -12.10 -27.95 -9.63
N ALA A 18 -11.36 -27.91 -10.73
CA ALA A 18 -10.39 -28.95 -11.09
C ALA A 18 -9.25 -29.04 -10.06
N LEU A 19 -8.66 -27.89 -9.68
CA LEU A 19 -7.58 -27.82 -8.70
C LEU A 19 -8.04 -28.26 -7.31
N ALA A 20 -9.22 -27.82 -6.87
CA ALA A 20 -9.81 -28.22 -5.60
C ALA A 20 -10.10 -29.73 -5.55
N GLY A 21 -10.60 -30.32 -6.64
CA GLY A 21 -10.86 -31.75 -6.74
C GLY A 21 -9.58 -32.60 -6.65
N ALA A 22 -8.45 -32.06 -7.10
CA ALA A 22 -7.13 -32.70 -7.01
C ALA A 22 -6.42 -32.43 -5.66
N GLY A 23 -6.89 -31.48 -4.85
CA GLY A 23 -6.21 -31.05 -3.63
C GLY A 23 -4.92 -30.26 -3.90
N ALA A 24 -4.78 -29.71 -5.10
CA ALA A 24 -3.56 -29.04 -5.52
C ALA A 24 -3.52 -27.59 -5.02
N ASP A 25 -2.39 -27.20 -4.43
CA ASP A 25 -2.20 -25.84 -3.93
C ASP A 25 -1.74 -24.92 -5.07
N ALA A 26 -2.63 -24.03 -5.49
CA ALA A 26 -2.40 -23.16 -6.62
C ALA A 26 -3.25 -21.88 -6.55
N ASP A 27 -2.66 -20.81 -7.06
CA ASP A 27 -3.26 -19.48 -7.11
C ASP A 27 -3.89 -19.25 -8.47
N VAL A 28 -5.18 -18.91 -8.52
CA VAL A 28 -5.93 -18.77 -9.79
C VAL A 28 -6.30 -17.31 -10.05
N GLY A 29 -5.89 -16.80 -11.22
CA GLY A 29 -6.19 -15.44 -11.68
C GLY A 29 -7.59 -15.28 -12.31
N PRO A 30 -7.99 -14.05 -12.70
CA PRO A 30 -9.20 -13.81 -13.47
C PRO A 30 -9.17 -14.46 -14.86
N THR A 31 -10.35 -14.77 -15.40
CA THR A 31 -10.52 -15.14 -16.82
C THR A 31 -10.58 -13.89 -17.70
N SER A 32 -9.77 -13.80 -18.76
CA SER A 32 -9.91 -12.74 -19.77
C SER A 32 -11.21 -12.81 -20.55
N ALA A 33 -11.51 -11.74 -21.29
CA ALA A 33 -12.53 -11.73 -22.33
C ALA A 33 -12.34 -12.81 -23.41
N THR A 34 -11.11 -13.31 -23.60
CA THR A 34 -10.78 -14.39 -24.55
C THR A 34 -10.90 -15.79 -23.95
N GLY A 35 -11.31 -15.91 -22.68
CA GLY A 35 -11.52 -17.20 -22.02
C GLY A 35 -10.25 -17.84 -21.46
N LEU A 36 -9.18 -17.05 -21.23
CA LEU A 36 -7.92 -17.53 -20.67
C LEU A 36 -7.84 -17.23 -19.17
N THR A 37 -7.43 -18.21 -18.37
CA THR A 37 -7.28 -18.12 -16.92
C THR A 37 -5.87 -18.50 -16.50
N ALA A 38 -5.31 -17.74 -15.56
CA ALA A 38 -3.98 -18.00 -15.00
C ALA A 38 -4.03 -18.99 -13.85
N VAL A 39 -2.97 -19.78 -13.70
CA VAL A 39 -2.67 -20.50 -12.47
C VAL A 39 -1.20 -20.37 -12.13
N TRP A 40 -0.87 -20.00 -10.90
CA TRP A 40 0.50 -20.16 -10.36
C TRP A 40 0.53 -21.31 -9.39
N CYS A 41 1.59 -22.09 -9.46
CA CYS A 41 1.79 -23.16 -8.51
C CYS A 41 3.25 -23.46 -8.28
N SER A 42 3.49 -24.22 -7.21
CA SER A 42 4.78 -24.88 -7.00
C SER A 42 4.67 -26.33 -7.46
N GLY A 43 5.57 -26.74 -8.35
CA GLY A 43 5.57 -28.11 -8.89
C GLY A 43 4.55 -28.35 -10.00
N ASP A 44 4.47 -29.60 -10.43
CA ASP A 44 3.76 -30.05 -11.64
C ASP A 44 2.35 -30.61 -11.38
N GLU A 45 1.96 -30.79 -10.11
CA GLU A 45 0.66 -31.33 -9.73
C GLU A 45 -0.52 -30.54 -10.35
N PRO A 46 -0.53 -29.19 -10.35
CA PRO A 46 -1.59 -28.42 -11.03
C PRO A 46 -1.64 -28.57 -12.55
N VAL A 47 -0.50 -28.81 -13.22
CA VAL A 47 -0.47 -29.10 -14.67
C VAL A 47 -1.20 -30.41 -14.96
N ARG A 48 -1.06 -31.40 -14.07
CA ARG A 48 -1.77 -32.69 -14.14
C ARG A 48 -3.24 -32.56 -13.76
N ALA A 49 -3.56 -31.78 -12.73
CA ALA A 49 -4.93 -31.52 -12.29
C ALA A 49 -5.79 -30.89 -13.40
N LEU A 50 -5.17 -30.10 -14.28
CA LEU A 50 -5.80 -29.49 -15.45
C LEU A 50 -5.73 -30.37 -16.72
N GLY A 51 -5.66 -31.70 -16.56
CA GLY A 51 -5.52 -32.69 -17.64
C GLY A 51 -6.52 -32.57 -18.80
N GLY A 52 -7.74 -32.08 -18.52
CA GLY A 52 -8.80 -31.93 -19.51
C GLY A 52 -8.90 -30.56 -20.18
N VAL A 53 -7.94 -29.66 -19.95
CA VAL A 53 -7.99 -28.27 -20.40
C VAL A 53 -6.78 -27.95 -21.27
N ASP A 54 -7.02 -27.25 -22.38
CA ASP A 54 -5.93 -26.72 -23.21
C ASP A 54 -5.16 -25.66 -22.42
N LEU A 55 -3.84 -25.79 -22.33
CA LEU A 55 -3.02 -24.92 -21.51
C LEU A 55 -1.62 -24.70 -22.06
N VAL A 56 -1.01 -23.62 -21.61
CA VAL A 56 0.42 -23.33 -21.74
C VAL A 56 0.99 -23.24 -20.35
N ALA A 57 2.06 -23.97 -20.03
CA ALA A 57 2.75 -23.89 -18.75
C ALA A 57 4.23 -23.55 -18.94
N VAL A 58 4.75 -22.67 -18.09
CA VAL A 58 6.12 -22.13 -18.16
C VAL A 58 6.80 -22.29 -16.82
N TRP A 59 8.01 -22.87 -16.80
CA TRP A 59 8.81 -23.03 -15.58
C TRP A 59 10.31 -23.20 -15.86
N ASP A 60 11.13 -22.95 -14.85
CA ASP A 60 12.58 -23.19 -14.88
C ASP A 60 12.95 -24.57 -14.32
N GLU A 61 13.79 -25.33 -14.99
CA GLU A 61 14.41 -26.55 -14.45
C GLU A 61 15.89 -26.27 -14.18
N PRO A 62 16.22 -25.60 -13.06
CA PRO A 62 17.59 -25.15 -12.80
C PRO A 62 18.57 -26.32 -12.64
N GLU A 63 18.10 -27.47 -12.14
CA GLU A 63 18.91 -28.69 -12.02
C GLU A 63 19.29 -29.28 -13.38
N GLN A 64 18.46 -29.05 -14.40
CA GLN A 64 18.67 -29.56 -15.75
C GLN A 64 19.22 -28.48 -16.70
N GLY A 65 19.25 -27.22 -16.26
CA GLY A 65 19.85 -26.10 -16.98
C GLY A 65 18.97 -25.55 -18.09
N HIS A 66 17.64 -25.64 -18.00
CA HIS A 66 16.73 -25.17 -19.06
C HIS A 66 15.43 -24.54 -18.56
N VAL A 67 14.79 -23.77 -19.45
CA VAL A 67 13.42 -23.26 -19.34
C VAL A 67 12.50 -24.16 -20.16
N VAL A 68 11.34 -24.53 -19.60
CA VAL A 68 10.35 -25.37 -20.28
C VAL A 68 9.08 -24.56 -20.56
N LEU A 69 8.57 -24.69 -21.78
CA LEU A 69 7.23 -24.32 -22.20
C LEU A 69 6.49 -25.60 -22.57
N HIS A 70 5.57 -26.02 -21.71
CA HIS A 70 4.67 -27.12 -21.97
C HIS A 70 3.39 -26.60 -22.61
N LEU A 71 2.94 -27.26 -23.66
CA LEU A 71 1.69 -26.96 -24.34
C LEU A 71 0.80 -28.20 -24.32
N ARG A 72 -0.45 -28.00 -23.96
CA ARG A 72 -1.52 -28.98 -24.12
C ARG A 72 -2.61 -28.39 -25.00
N CYS A 73 -2.93 -29.06 -26.11
CA CYS A 73 -3.99 -28.65 -27.04
C CYS A 73 -4.68 -29.89 -27.61
N ASP A 74 -6.00 -29.95 -27.52
CA ASP A 74 -6.82 -31.07 -28.02
C ASP A 74 -6.33 -32.44 -27.52
N GLY A 75 -5.88 -32.50 -26.27
CA GLY A 75 -5.34 -33.71 -25.63
C GLY A 75 -3.95 -34.14 -26.11
N ARG A 76 -3.28 -33.35 -26.96
CA ARG A 76 -1.87 -33.53 -27.30
C ARG A 76 -1.01 -32.69 -26.38
N GLU A 77 0.12 -33.24 -25.96
CA GLU A 77 1.11 -32.57 -25.11
C GLU A 77 2.43 -32.42 -25.86
N GLU A 78 3.06 -31.26 -25.75
CA GLU A 78 4.35 -30.96 -26.35
C GLU A 78 5.17 -30.05 -25.43
N ASP A 79 6.46 -30.37 -25.26
CA ASP A 79 7.41 -29.53 -24.53
C ASP A 79 8.38 -28.83 -25.49
N ARG A 80 8.62 -27.56 -25.22
CA ARG A 80 9.66 -26.75 -25.87
C ARG A 80 10.66 -26.30 -24.80
N VAL A 81 11.95 -26.47 -25.08
CA VAL A 81 13.00 -26.32 -24.07
C VAL A 81 14.08 -25.35 -24.55
N TRP A 82 14.46 -24.39 -23.70
CA TRP A 82 15.56 -23.46 -23.95
C TRP A 82 16.68 -23.66 -22.93
N PRO A 83 17.95 -23.76 -23.36
CA PRO A 83 19.07 -23.84 -22.43
C PRO A 83 19.29 -22.50 -21.71
N LEU A 84 19.57 -22.55 -20.40
CA LEU A 84 19.91 -21.40 -19.56
C LEU A 84 21.33 -20.88 -19.87
N GLU A 85 22.25 -21.78 -20.20
CA GLU A 85 23.63 -21.46 -20.58
C GLU A 85 23.95 -21.91 -22.02
N VAL A 86 24.78 -21.16 -22.74
CA VAL A 86 25.20 -21.45 -24.13
C VAL A 86 26.21 -22.63 -24.20
N ALA A 87 26.53 -23.26 -23.07
CA ALA A 87 27.63 -24.21 -22.96
C ALA A 87 27.16 -25.67 -23.08
N GLY A 88 27.00 -26.16 -24.31
CA GLY A 88 26.97 -27.61 -24.56
C GLY A 88 26.25 -28.05 -25.84
N PRO A 89 26.64 -29.18 -26.46
CA PRO A 89 26.18 -29.59 -27.79
C PRO A 89 24.78 -30.26 -27.86
N ALA A 90 23.84 -30.01 -26.93
CA ALA A 90 22.70 -30.93 -26.75
C ALA A 90 21.28 -30.41 -27.03
N ALA A 91 21.00 -29.11 -27.11
CA ALA A 91 19.64 -28.64 -27.42
C ALA A 91 19.65 -27.43 -28.35
N VAL A 92 19.16 -27.63 -29.58
CA VAL A 92 18.84 -26.52 -30.47
C VAL A 92 17.57 -25.86 -29.93
N PRO A 93 17.60 -24.57 -29.55
CA PRO A 93 16.41 -23.90 -29.04
C PRO A 93 15.31 -23.91 -30.13
N PRO A 94 14.04 -23.99 -29.72
CA PRO A 94 12.93 -23.97 -30.66
C PRO A 94 12.92 -22.65 -31.43
N THR A 95 12.56 -22.68 -32.71
CA THR A 95 12.44 -21.45 -33.50
C THR A 95 11.24 -20.63 -33.04
N SER A 96 11.32 -19.30 -33.10
CA SER A 96 10.20 -18.43 -32.77
C SER A 96 8.94 -18.77 -33.58
N ARG A 97 9.10 -19.17 -34.84
CA ARG A 97 7.97 -19.62 -35.69
C ARG A 97 7.26 -20.84 -35.10
N THR A 98 8.00 -21.89 -34.75
CA THR A 98 7.42 -23.12 -34.19
C THR A 98 6.74 -22.87 -32.84
N VAL A 99 7.29 -21.96 -32.04
CA VAL A 99 6.71 -21.58 -30.74
C VAL A 99 5.42 -20.80 -30.94
N VAL A 100 5.42 -19.79 -31.81
CA VAL A 100 4.23 -18.98 -32.12
C VAL A 100 3.11 -19.82 -32.70
N ASP A 101 3.41 -20.73 -33.63
CA ASP A 101 2.39 -21.59 -34.24
C ASP A 101 1.75 -22.53 -33.22
N ALA A 102 2.51 -23.02 -32.22
CA ALA A 102 1.99 -23.83 -31.14
C ALA A 102 1.17 -22.99 -30.12
N LEU A 103 1.69 -21.83 -29.73
CA LEU A 103 1.00 -20.90 -28.83
C LEU A 103 -0.31 -20.40 -29.42
N ARG A 104 -0.40 -20.19 -30.74
CA ARG A 104 -1.65 -19.79 -31.41
C ARG A 104 -2.79 -20.77 -31.20
N GLN A 105 -2.49 -22.07 -31.13
CA GLN A 105 -3.50 -23.11 -30.93
C GLN A 105 -4.15 -22.98 -29.55
N VAL A 106 -3.38 -22.59 -28.54
CA VAL A 106 -3.86 -22.50 -27.15
C VAL A 106 -4.26 -21.08 -26.74
N LEU A 107 -3.54 -20.05 -27.15
CA LEU A 107 -3.72 -18.65 -26.72
C LEU A 107 -4.50 -17.80 -27.73
N GLY A 108 -4.60 -18.25 -28.98
CA GLY A 108 -5.18 -17.49 -30.09
C GLY A 108 -4.14 -16.62 -30.81
N ASP A 109 -4.61 -15.71 -31.67
CA ASP A 109 -3.73 -14.88 -32.48
C ASP A 109 -2.92 -13.88 -31.64
N PRO A 110 -1.63 -13.67 -31.97
CA PRO A 110 -0.82 -12.67 -31.30
C PRO A 110 -1.34 -11.26 -31.59
N VAL A 111 -1.28 -10.38 -30.58
CA VAL A 111 -1.69 -8.97 -30.67
C VAL A 111 -0.59 -8.05 -31.20
N ALA A 112 0.65 -8.54 -31.22
CA ALA A 112 1.82 -7.81 -31.73
C ALA A 112 2.73 -8.74 -32.57
N PRO A 113 3.55 -8.19 -33.49
CA PRO A 113 4.49 -8.98 -34.30
C PRO A 113 5.55 -9.66 -33.42
N VAL A 114 5.82 -10.96 -33.65
CA VAL A 114 6.64 -11.80 -32.74
C VAL A 114 8.02 -12.16 -33.32
N HIS A 115 8.57 -11.34 -34.21
CA HIS A 115 9.79 -11.69 -34.95
C HIS A 115 10.98 -11.90 -33.99
N ASP A 116 11.54 -13.11 -34.01
CA ASP A 116 12.73 -13.57 -33.28
C ASP A 116 12.72 -13.47 -31.74
N ALA A 117 11.65 -12.97 -31.13
CA ALA A 117 11.58 -12.70 -29.68
C ALA A 117 11.85 -13.92 -28.78
N PHE A 118 11.43 -15.12 -29.20
CA PHE A 118 11.59 -16.35 -28.41
C PHE A 118 12.96 -17.03 -28.56
N ALA A 119 13.84 -16.58 -29.46
CA ALA A 119 15.13 -17.26 -29.69
C ALA A 119 16.08 -17.17 -28.48
N ASP A 120 16.00 -16.07 -27.74
CA ASP A 120 16.93 -15.71 -26.67
C ASP A 120 16.35 -15.81 -25.26
N VAL A 121 15.30 -16.62 -25.09
CA VAL A 121 14.74 -16.91 -23.76
C VAL A 121 15.79 -17.58 -22.88
N ARG A 122 15.99 -17.04 -21.67
CA ARG A 122 16.95 -17.53 -20.66
C ARG A 122 16.32 -17.66 -19.26
N SER A 123 15.03 -17.41 -19.11
CA SER A 123 14.30 -17.63 -17.86
C SER A 123 12.81 -17.78 -18.11
N ALA A 124 12.12 -18.46 -17.21
CA ALA A 124 10.66 -18.54 -17.17
C ALA A 124 10.01 -17.15 -17.07
N GLU A 125 10.63 -16.23 -16.33
CA GLU A 125 10.19 -14.83 -16.23
C GLU A 125 10.30 -14.12 -17.58
N GLY A 126 11.44 -14.22 -18.27
CA GLY A 126 11.61 -13.61 -19.59
C GLY A 126 10.64 -14.20 -20.63
N LEU A 127 10.39 -15.51 -20.57
CA LEU A 127 9.38 -16.15 -21.41
C LEU A 127 7.97 -15.65 -21.10
N THR A 128 7.65 -15.50 -19.81
CA THR A 128 6.36 -14.95 -19.37
C THR A 128 6.17 -13.56 -19.95
N THR A 129 7.14 -12.64 -19.77
CA THR A 129 7.12 -11.27 -20.32
C THR A 129 6.83 -11.26 -21.82
N LEU A 130 7.50 -12.11 -22.60
CA LEU A 130 7.25 -12.22 -24.04
C LEU A 130 5.82 -12.67 -24.38
N LEU A 131 5.25 -13.58 -23.59
CA LEU A 131 3.86 -13.97 -23.77
C LEU A 131 2.92 -12.79 -23.47
N GLU A 132 3.22 -11.98 -22.44
CA GLU A 132 2.43 -10.79 -22.10
C GLU A 132 2.45 -9.73 -23.21
N GLU A 133 3.62 -9.53 -23.82
CA GLU A 133 3.81 -8.52 -24.87
C GLU A 133 3.14 -8.90 -26.19
N HIS A 134 3.15 -10.20 -26.53
CA HIS A 134 2.76 -10.67 -27.85
C HIS A 134 1.38 -11.32 -27.91
N PHE A 135 0.84 -11.81 -26.80
CA PHE A 135 -0.49 -12.42 -26.74
C PHE A 135 -1.42 -11.58 -25.89
N ALA A 136 -2.73 -11.69 -26.14
CA ALA A 136 -3.75 -11.08 -25.29
C ALA A 136 -3.87 -11.85 -23.96
N LEU A 137 -2.75 -11.98 -23.24
CA LEU A 137 -2.76 -12.45 -21.87
C LEU A 137 -3.55 -11.45 -21.03
N PRO A 138 -4.23 -11.91 -19.98
CA PRO A 138 -4.90 -10.99 -19.09
C PRO A 138 -3.83 -10.24 -18.27
N VAL A 139 -4.07 -8.94 -18.02
CA VAL A 139 -3.09 -7.96 -17.50
C VAL A 139 -2.27 -8.54 -16.34
N LEU A 140 -0.96 -8.31 -16.27
CA LEU A 140 -0.08 -8.89 -15.23
C LEU A 140 0.40 -7.86 -14.19
N ASP A 141 0.42 -6.58 -14.53
CA ASP A 141 0.60 -5.47 -13.59
C ASP A 141 -0.38 -4.32 -13.93
N PRO A 142 -1.49 -4.17 -13.20
CA PRO A 142 -2.46 -3.14 -13.50
C PRO A 142 -1.85 -1.79 -13.15
N VAL A 143 -1.72 -0.94 -14.17
CA VAL A 143 -1.28 0.44 -13.96
C VAL A 143 -2.33 1.14 -13.10
N ARG A 144 -1.93 1.55 -11.89
CA ARG A 144 -2.78 2.34 -10.99
C ARG A 144 -2.95 3.73 -11.59
N ARG A 145 -4.12 3.99 -12.18
CA ARG A 145 -4.42 5.25 -12.86
C ARG A 145 -4.88 6.32 -11.89
N ARG A 146 -5.71 5.93 -10.93
CA ARG A 146 -6.33 6.83 -9.95
C ARG A 146 -6.17 6.24 -8.57
N ALA A 147 -5.92 7.10 -7.61
CA ALA A 147 -5.82 6.69 -6.22
C ALA A 147 -6.21 7.83 -5.29
N VAL A 148 -6.80 7.48 -4.16
CA VAL A 148 -7.17 8.40 -3.09
C VAL A 148 -6.71 7.83 -1.77
N THR A 149 -6.14 8.68 -0.94
CA THR A 149 -5.62 8.34 0.38
C THR A 149 -6.64 8.78 1.42
N LEU A 150 -7.18 7.83 2.17
CA LEU A 150 -8.13 8.08 3.25
C LEU A 150 -7.39 8.15 4.57
N HIS A 151 -7.44 9.32 5.19
CA HIS A 151 -6.90 9.58 6.52
C HIS A 151 -8.04 9.74 7.53
N ARG A 152 -7.94 9.02 8.64
CA ARG A 152 -8.88 9.15 9.77
C ARG A 152 -8.25 9.98 10.89
N GLY A 153 -8.78 11.17 11.13
CA GLY A 153 -8.24 12.04 12.16
C GLY A 153 -8.78 13.46 12.08
N ARG A 154 -7.95 14.43 12.48
CA ARG A 154 -8.29 15.84 12.31
C ARG A 154 -8.01 16.22 10.87
N HIS A 155 -8.91 17.02 10.28
CA HIS A 155 -8.74 17.54 8.94
C HIS A 155 -7.44 18.37 8.80
N ALA A 156 -7.05 19.11 9.84
CA ALA A 156 -5.79 19.86 9.87
C ALA A 156 -4.54 18.97 9.68
N ASP A 157 -4.52 17.78 10.30
CA ASP A 157 -3.40 16.83 10.17
C ASP A 157 -3.27 16.36 8.71
N ALA A 158 -4.40 16.09 8.05
CA ALA A 158 -4.44 15.73 6.63
C ALA A 158 -4.01 16.91 5.72
N ARG A 159 -4.42 18.14 6.03
CA ARG A 159 -3.96 19.34 5.29
C ARG A 159 -2.44 19.52 5.39
N ILE A 160 -1.87 19.33 6.57
CA ILE A 160 -0.41 19.37 6.77
C ILE A 160 0.28 18.31 5.91
N ALA A 161 -0.20 17.06 5.98
CA ALA A 161 0.32 15.97 5.15
C ALA A 161 0.26 16.29 3.65
N GLY A 162 -0.88 16.83 3.20
CA GLY A 162 -1.05 17.27 1.81
C GLY A 162 -0.08 18.37 1.40
N ARG A 163 0.16 19.37 2.27
CA ARG A 163 1.14 20.46 1.99
C ARG A 163 2.58 19.95 1.92
N ILE A 164 2.94 18.98 2.77
CA ILE A 164 4.28 18.37 2.76
C ILE A 164 4.48 17.56 1.48
N ALA A 165 3.49 16.77 1.09
CA ALA A 165 3.54 15.91 -0.08
C ALA A 165 3.27 16.64 -1.41
N ALA A 166 2.70 17.84 -1.36
CA ALA A 166 2.39 18.62 -2.55
C ALA A 166 3.68 18.88 -3.35
N GLY A 167 3.73 18.35 -4.57
CA GLY A 167 4.70 18.76 -5.58
C GLY A 167 4.21 19.98 -6.35
N ALA A 168 4.67 20.15 -7.60
CA ALA A 168 4.22 21.23 -8.46
C ALA A 168 2.71 21.18 -8.80
N GLY A 169 2.10 19.99 -8.78
CA GLY A 169 0.67 19.79 -9.07
C GLY A 169 -0.29 20.08 -7.91
N GLY A 170 0.22 20.30 -6.69
CA GLY A 170 -0.61 20.40 -5.50
C GLY A 170 -1.24 19.06 -5.07
N VAL A 171 -1.98 19.09 -3.97
CA VAL A 171 -2.76 17.95 -3.45
C VAL A 171 -4.16 18.45 -3.14
N GLY A 172 -5.18 17.72 -3.60
CA GLY A 172 -6.56 17.98 -3.21
C GLY A 172 -6.85 17.34 -1.86
N VAL A 173 -7.41 18.12 -0.92
CA VAL A 173 -7.82 17.66 0.41
C VAL A 173 -9.32 17.86 0.58
N THR A 174 -10.06 16.78 0.73
CA THR A 174 -11.52 16.79 0.80
C THR A 174 -11.99 16.25 2.15
N ASP A 175 -12.78 17.03 2.90
CA ASP A 175 -13.46 16.53 4.10
C ASP A 175 -14.64 15.65 3.70
N LEU A 176 -14.65 14.39 4.14
CA LEU A 176 -15.71 13.43 3.85
C LEU A 176 -16.70 13.29 5.01
N GLY A 177 -16.50 14.03 6.11
CA GLY A 177 -17.26 13.85 7.34
C GLY A 177 -16.83 12.62 8.13
N GLY A 178 -17.44 12.39 9.30
CA GLY A 178 -17.13 11.21 10.13
C GLY A 178 -15.67 11.09 10.59
N ARG A 179 -14.90 12.19 10.56
CA ARG A 179 -13.44 12.27 10.78
C ARG A 179 -12.58 11.65 9.67
N TRP A 180 -13.16 11.47 8.48
CA TRP A 180 -12.43 11.01 7.30
C TRP A 180 -12.08 12.19 6.41
N THR A 181 -10.87 12.18 5.90
CA THR A 181 -10.39 13.14 4.91
C THR A 181 -9.74 12.38 3.77
N ALA A 182 -10.12 12.70 2.54
CA ALA A 182 -9.49 12.19 1.33
C ALA A 182 -8.36 13.13 0.89
N LEU A 183 -7.23 12.54 0.50
CA LEU A 183 -6.13 13.24 -0.15
C LEU A 183 -5.88 12.59 -1.52
N HIS A 184 -5.81 13.40 -2.58
CA HIS A 184 -5.51 12.91 -3.92
C HIS A 184 -4.51 13.82 -4.64
N ALA A 185 -3.69 13.22 -5.50
CA ALA A 185 -2.75 13.88 -6.38
C ALA A 185 -2.90 13.32 -7.80
N ASP A 186 -2.70 14.19 -8.79
CA ASP A 186 -2.91 13.86 -10.21
C ASP A 186 -1.83 12.91 -10.78
N HIS A 187 -0.76 12.63 -10.03
CA HIS A 187 0.33 11.76 -10.46
C HIS A 187 0.55 10.58 -9.49
N PRO A 188 0.71 9.33 -9.99
CA PRO A 188 0.90 8.15 -9.16
C PRO A 188 2.07 8.26 -8.18
N ALA A 189 3.22 8.78 -8.64
CA ALA A 189 4.39 9.00 -7.80
C ALA A 189 4.13 10.00 -6.66
N SER A 190 3.34 11.05 -6.94
CA SER A 190 2.91 12.02 -5.93
C SER A 190 1.92 11.40 -4.95
N GLN A 191 1.03 10.52 -5.41
CA GLN A 191 0.08 9.85 -4.52
C GLN A 191 0.78 9.00 -3.46
N GLN A 192 1.84 8.28 -3.82
CA GLN A 192 2.59 7.49 -2.85
C GLN A 192 3.21 8.37 -1.75
N LEU A 193 3.75 9.53 -2.11
CA LEU A 193 4.24 10.53 -1.15
C LEU A 193 3.12 11.08 -0.26
N VAL A 194 1.93 11.31 -0.81
CA VAL A 194 0.73 11.72 -0.05
C VAL A 194 0.36 10.67 0.98
N THR A 195 0.30 9.39 0.60
CA THR A 195 -0.02 8.29 1.50
C THR A 195 0.97 8.16 2.64
N LEU A 196 2.26 8.18 2.34
CA LEU A 196 3.32 8.10 3.36
C LEU A 196 3.28 9.32 4.29
N SER A 197 3.08 10.53 3.75
CA SER A 197 2.99 11.76 4.55
C SER A 197 1.76 11.75 5.45
N ALA A 198 0.61 11.27 4.97
CA ALA A 198 -0.60 11.13 5.78
C ALA A 198 -0.42 10.10 6.91
N ALA A 199 0.24 8.99 6.62
CA ALA A 199 0.52 7.94 7.60
C ALA A 199 1.54 8.40 8.67
N ALA A 200 2.48 9.26 8.30
CA ALA A 200 3.44 9.88 9.22
C ALA A 200 2.84 11.01 10.07
N ALA A 201 1.91 11.80 9.52
CA ALA A 201 1.27 12.91 10.22
C ALA A 201 0.27 12.44 11.29
N GLY A 202 -0.28 11.25 11.14
CA GLY A 202 -1.19 10.67 12.11
C GLY A 202 -0.53 10.35 13.46
N ARG A 203 -1.36 10.13 14.50
CA ARG A 203 -0.90 9.57 15.79
C ARG A 203 -0.19 8.23 15.59
N ARG A 204 0.62 7.78 16.57
CA ARG A 204 1.49 6.57 16.60
C ARG A 204 0.89 5.22 16.09
N ARG A 205 -0.40 5.16 15.74
CA ARG A 205 -1.17 4.02 15.21
C ARG A 205 -2.18 4.39 14.10
N SER A 206 -1.97 5.50 13.39
CA SER A 206 -2.94 5.93 12.37
C SER A 206 -2.70 5.13 11.10
N LEU A 207 -3.62 4.20 10.85
CA LEU A 207 -3.68 3.44 9.61
C LEU A 207 -4.25 4.35 8.53
N VAL A 208 -3.58 4.40 7.39
CA VAL A 208 -4.04 5.09 6.20
C VAL A 208 -4.41 4.05 5.16
N LEU A 209 -5.56 4.26 4.53
CA LEU A 209 -6.10 3.38 3.50
C LEU A 209 -6.01 4.11 2.17
N GLN A 210 -5.17 3.63 1.26
CA GLN A 210 -5.11 4.16 -0.10
C GLN A 210 -5.99 3.28 -0.99
N LEU A 211 -7.08 3.82 -1.53
CA LEU A 211 -7.89 3.14 -2.53
C LEU A 211 -7.34 3.47 -3.92
N TRP A 212 -7.43 2.53 -4.86
CA TRP A 212 -6.97 2.76 -6.22
C TRP A 212 -7.84 2.08 -7.27
N ARG A 213 -7.88 2.68 -8.47
CA ARG A 213 -8.44 2.12 -9.71
C ARG A 213 -7.34 1.98 -10.73
N GLY A 214 -7.30 0.83 -11.38
CA GLY A 214 -6.41 0.54 -12.50
C GLY A 214 -7.14 0.50 -13.84
N ASP A 215 -6.48 -0.09 -14.82
CA ASP A 215 -7.06 -0.32 -16.15
C ASP A 215 -8.17 -1.39 -16.11
N GLY A 216 -9.19 -1.24 -16.96
CA GLY A 216 -10.33 -2.16 -17.01
C GLY A 216 -11.17 -2.14 -15.73
N LYS A 217 -11.29 -3.29 -15.06
CA LYS A 217 -12.00 -3.44 -13.77
C LYS A 217 -11.05 -3.48 -12.57
N ALA A 218 -9.74 -3.37 -12.80
CA ALA A 218 -8.74 -3.46 -11.74
C ALA A 218 -9.00 -2.42 -10.65
N ALA A 219 -9.04 -2.86 -9.41
CA ALA A 219 -9.25 -2.01 -8.26
C ALA A 219 -8.62 -2.63 -7.02
N GLY A 220 -8.32 -1.81 -6.02
CA GLY A 220 -7.73 -2.35 -4.81
C GLY A 220 -7.46 -1.30 -3.77
N PHE A 221 -6.77 -1.72 -2.72
CA PHE A 221 -6.30 -0.82 -1.70
C PHE A 221 -4.93 -1.21 -1.17
N ASP A 222 -4.23 -0.22 -0.65
CA ASP A 222 -3.04 -0.40 0.17
C ASP A 222 -3.32 0.05 1.60
N LEU A 223 -2.72 -0.67 2.55
CA LEU A 223 -2.67 -0.29 3.95
C LEU A 223 -1.29 0.21 4.27
N VAL A 224 -1.22 1.46 4.73
CA VAL A 224 0.02 2.09 5.14
C VAL A 224 -0.07 2.45 6.61
N LEU A 225 0.96 2.06 7.35
CA LEU A 225 1.09 2.39 8.76
C LEU A 225 2.45 3.05 8.97
N ARG A 226 2.42 4.31 9.42
CA ARG A 226 3.61 5.16 9.57
C ARG A 226 4.30 5.40 8.22
N ASP A 227 5.38 4.70 7.96
CA ASP A 227 6.28 4.87 6.82
C ASP A 227 6.39 3.59 5.98
N ARG A 228 5.60 2.56 6.28
CA ARG A 228 5.64 1.27 5.58
C ARG A 228 4.28 0.83 5.08
N SER A 229 4.27 0.26 3.88
CA SER A 229 3.15 -0.56 3.41
C SER A 229 3.05 -1.81 4.29
N VAL A 230 1.87 -2.06 4.82
CA VAL A 230 1.54 -3.21 5.66
C VAL A 230 0.86 -4.29 4.83
N ALA A 231 0.05 -3.88 3.86
CA ALA A 231 -0.65 -4.79 2.98
C ALA A 231 -1.04 -4.10 1.68
N GLN A 232 -1.19 -4.89 0.64
CA GLN A 232 -1.76 -4.50 -0.64
C GLN A 232 -2.75 -5.59 -1.04
N VAL A 233 -3.95 -5.18 -1.44
CA VAL A 233 -4.97 -6.09 -1.94
C VAL A 233 -5.51 -5.51 -3.24
N GLY A 234 -5.46 -6.28 -4.31
CA GLY A 234 -6.14 -5.98 -5.55
C GLY A 234 -7.18 -7.02 -5.95
N TRP A 235 -8.12 -6.55 -6.76
CA TRP A 235 -9.20 -7.26 -7.42
C TRP A 235 -9.17 -6.93 -8.90
N ASP A 236 -9.44 -7.93 -9.73
CA ASP A 236 -9.32 -7.81 -11.19
C ASP A 236 -7.98 -7.15 -11.60
N ASP A 237 -6.98 -7.26 -10.72
CA ASP A 237 -5.70 -6.59 -10.72
C ASP A 237 -4.65 -7.43 -11.44
N GLY A 238 -5.12 -8.27 -12.33
CA GLY A 238 -4.28 -9.07 -13.16
C GLY A 238 -3.69 -10.31 -12.52
N TRP A 239 -2.59 -10.74 -13.12
CA TRP A 239 -1.97 -12.04 -13.02
C TRP A 239 -0.71 -12.04 -12.14
N ARG A 240 -0.79 -11.48 -10.93
CA ARG A 240 0.35 -11.47 -10.00
C ARG A 240 0.22 -12.47 -8.86
N ARG A 241 1.37 -13.06 -8.51
CA ARG A 241 1.56 -14.10 -7.49
C ARG A 241 1.00 -13.65 -6.14
N PRO A 242 0.03 -14.38 -5.58
CA PRO A 242 -0.35 -14.27 -4.17
C PRO A 242 0.78 -14.53 -3.18
N ALA A 243 1.82 -15.28 -3.57
CA ALA A 243 3.02 -15.48 -2.75
C ALA A 243 3.77 -14.16 -2.46
N ASP A 244 3.72 -13.19 -3.37
CA ASP A 244 4.29 -11.85 -3.17
C ASP A 244 3.35 -10.95 -2.34
N GLU A 245 2.10 -11.39 -2.13
CA GLU A 245 1.06 -10.69 -1.36
C GLU A 245 0.69 -11.39 -0.02
N GLY A 246 1.31 -12.55 0.27
CA GLY A 246 1.08 -13.35 1.46
C GLY A 246 -0.40 -13.71 1.66
N TRP A 247 -0.99 -14.60 0.86
CA TRP A 247 -2.42 -14.94 0.94
C TRP A 247 -2.93 -15.32 2.34
N GLN A 248 -2.07 -15.96 3.15
CA GLN A 248 -2.29 -16.26 4.58
C GLN A 248 -2.56 -15.00 5.43
N THR A 249 -2.04 -13.85 5.01
CA THR A 249 -2.23 -12.54 5.64
C THR A 249 -3.55 -11.86 5.27
N ARG A 250 -4.31 -12.27 4.23
CA ARG A 250 -5.57 -11.58 3.87
C ARG A 250 -6.64 -11.66 4.96
N ASP A 251 -6.72 -12.79 5.68
CA ASP A 251 -7.59 -12.89 6.85
C ASP A 251 -7.10 -12.04 8.03
N GLU A 252 -5.78 -11.89 8.16
CA GLU A 252 -5.15 -11.01 9.15
C GLU A 252 -5.40 -9.54 8.79
N ILE A 253 -5.36 -9.19 7.50
CA ILE A 253 -5.67 -7.86 6.95
C ILE A 253 -7.12 -7.49 7.28
N ALA A 254 -8.07 -8.42 7.15
CA ALA A 254 -9.46 -8.17 7.60
C ALA A 254 -9.50 -7.85 9.10
N GLY A 255 -8.72 -8.55 9.92
CA GLY A 255 -8.60 -8.26 11.36
C GLY A 255 -7.97 -6.89 11.64
N VAL A 256 -6.89 -6.53 10.93
CA VAL A 256 -6.21 -5.23 11.04
C VAL A 256 -7.15 -4.09 10.65
N LEU A 257 -7.87 -4.24 9.53
CA LEU A 257 -8.88 -3.29 9.06
C LEU A 257 -9.99 -3.10 10.09
N ALA A 258 -10.60 -4.21 10.54
CA ALA A 258 -11.69 -4.16 11.51
C ALA A 258 -11.27 -3.47 12.81
N HIS A 259 -10.05 -3.74 13.28
CA HIS A 259 -9.50 -3.13 14.49
C HIS A 259 -9.27 -1.61 14.35
N HIS A 260 -8.76 -1.14 13.21
CA HIS A 260 -8.36 0.27 13.04
C HIS A 260 -9.49 1.18 12.55
N VAL A 261 -10.39 0.65 11.72
CA VAL A 261 -11.59 1.37 11.28
C VAL A 261 -12.64 1.40 12.40
N GLY A 262 -12.70 0.36 13.24
CA GLY A 262 -13.63 0.28 14.38
C GLY A 262 -15.10 0.31 13.96
N GLY A 263 -16.00 0.15 14.94
CA GLY A 263 -17.43 -0.01 14.67
C GLY A 263 -17.83 -1.48 14.55
N ASP A 264 -19.10 -1.72 14.22
CA ASP A 264 -19.67 -3.06 14.04
C ASP A 264 -19.42 -3.52 12.59
N ILE A 265 -18.25 -4.11 12.36
CA ILE A 265 -17.80 -4.59 11.04
C ILE A 265 -18.09 -6.08 10.94
N ASP A 266 -18.80 -6.48 9.88
CA ASP A 266 -18.99 -7.89 9.52
C ASP A 266 -17.66 -8.48 9.01
N VAL A 267 -16.83 -8.93 9.96
CA VAL A 267 -15.52 -9.52 9.67
C VAL A 267 -15.62 -10.75 8.75
N PRO A 268 -16.56 -11.68 8.92
CA PRO A 268 -16.79 -12.75 7.94
C PRO A 268 -17.01 -12.24 6.50
N ALA A 269 -17.87 -11.25 6.31
CA ALA A 269 -18.11 -10.67 4.98
C ALA A 269 -16.89 -9.94 4.43
N LEU A 270 -16.11 -9.26 5.29
CA LEU A 270 -14.86 -8.62 4.89
C LEU A 270 -13.81 -9.65 4.44
N ARG A 271 -13.63 -10.74 5.19
CA ARG A 271 -12.74 -11.85 4.78
C ARG A 271 -13.17 -12.44 3.44
N ALA A 272 -14.47 -12.69 3.27
CA ALA A 272 -15.01 -13.17 1.99
C ALA A 272 -14.75 -12.18 0.85
N LEU A 273 -14.80 -10.87 1.11
CA LEU A 273 -14.43 -9.83 0.14
C LEU A 273 -12.94 -9.89 -0.23
N LEU A 274 -12.05 -9.94 0.74
CA LEU A 274 -10.60 -9.94 0.50
C LEU A 274 -10.12 -11.23 -0.19
N ARG A 275 -10.79 -12.37 0.03
CA ARG A 275 -10.43 -13.65 -0.61
C ARG A 275 -10.87 -13.75 -2.07
N ALA A 276 -11.93 -13.05 -2.48
CA ALA A 276 -12.37 -13.08 -3.86
C ALA A 276 -11.46 -12.23 -4.74
N ARG A 277 -10.91 -12.75 -5.85
CA ARG A 277 -10.11 -11.96 -6.82
C ARG A 277 -10.94 -11.33 -7.94
N THR A 278 -12.05 -11.95 -8.33
CA THR A 278 -12.92 -11.51 -9.43
C THR A 278 -14.34 -11.30 -8.92
N ARG A 279 -15.02 -10.25 -9.39
CA ARG A 279 -16.41 -9.99 -9.00
C ARG A 279 -17.28 -9.41 -10.11
N ALA A 280 -18.55 -9.81 -10.05
CA ALA A 280 -19.62 -9.21 -10.86
C ALA A 280 -19.97 -7.79 -10.41
N THR A 281 -19.75 -7.48 -9.12
CA THR A 281 -20.05 -6.19 -8.48
C THR A 281 -18.77 -5.49 -8.05
N ASP A 282 -18.78 -4.15 -8.04
CA ASP A 282 -17.62 -3.34 -7.64
C ASP A 282 -17.09 -3.70 -6.23
N PRO A 283 -15.87 -4.25 -6.12
CA PRO A 283 -15.32 -4.66 -4.84
C PRO A 283 -15.01 -3.48 -3.91
N LEU A 284 -14.66 -2.31 -4.46
CA LEU A 284 -14.38 -1.11 -3.66
C LEU A 284 -15.66 -0.54 -3.03
N ALA A 285 -16.77 -0.50 -3.77
CA ALA A 285 -18.09 -0.15 -3.23
C ALA A 285 -18.48 -1.07 -2.05
N ARG A 286 -18.23 -2.37 -2.19
CA ARG A 286 -18.49 -3.32 -1.11
C ARG A 286 -17.54 -3.11 0.07
N LEU A 287 -16.26 -2.84 -0.16
CA LEU A 287 -15.27 -2.54 0.88
C LEU A 287 -15.68 -1.30 1.68
N VAL A 288 -15.99 -0.20 1.00
CA VAL A 288 -16.43 1.07 1.60
C VAL A 288 -17.66 0.86 2.48
N THR A 289 -18.63 0.09 1.98
CA THR A 289 -19.83 -0.25 2.75
C THR A 289 -19.51 -1.08 4.00
N LEU A 290 -18.70 -2.15 3.87
CA LEU A 290 -18.35 -3.03 4.99
C LEU A 290 -17.53 -2.34 6.07
N LEU A 291 -16.67 -1.40 5.68
CA LEU A 291 -15.85 -0.61 6.58
C LEU A 291 -16.59 0.62 7.14
N GLY A 292 -17.82 0.89 6.69
CA GLY A 292 -18.56 2.10 7.08
C GLY A 292 -17.82 3.39 6.71
N LEU A 293 -17.08 3.37 5.60
CA LEU A 293 -16.42 4.55 5.05
C LEU A 293 -17.45 5.44 4.35
N PRO A 294 -17.24 6.78 4.31
CA PRO A 294 -18.11 7.66 3.55
C PRO A 294 -18.11 7.27 2.05
N PRO A 295 -19.28 7.11 1.41
CA PRO A 295 -19.37 6.75 -0.01
C PRO A 295 -18.70 7.77 -0.93
N GLU A 296 -18.65 9.04 -0.50
CA GLU A 296 -18.00 10.14 -1.20
C GLU A 296 -16.50 9.90 -1.44
N ALA A 297 -15.88 8.97 -0.70
CA ALA A 297 -14.52 8.51 -0.99
C ALA A 297 -14.37 7.94 -2.40
N LEU A 298 -15.38 7.21 -2.88
CA LEU A 298 -15.40 6.66 -4.25
C LEU A 298 -15.69 7.74 -5.27
N ASP A 299 -16.56 8.69 -4.94
CA ASP A 299 -16.84 9.84 -5.81
C ASP A 299 -15.57 10.66 -6.07
N VAL A 300 -14.75 10.87 -5.04
CA VAL A 300 -13.43 11.52 -5.16
C VAL A 300 -12.44 10.64 -5.94
N LEU A 301 -12.38 9.33 -5.67
CA LEU A 301 -11.51 8.40 -6.39
C LEU A 301 -11.83 8.33 -7.89
N ASP A 302 -13.11 8.30 -8.22
CA ASP A 302 -13.61 8.14 -9.58
C ASP A 302 -13.70 9.51 -10.31
N GLY A 303 -13.54 10.63 -9.60
CA GLY A 303 -13.54 11.98 -10.18
C GLY A 303 -14.92 12.40 -10.67
N THR A 304 -15.97 11.97 -9.97
CA THR A 304 -17.37 12.22 -10.35
C THR A 304 -17.78 13.66 -10.04
N THR A 305 -18.84 14.16 -10.69
CA THR A 305 -19.37 15.51 -10.42
C THR A 305 -20.07 15.62 -9.07
N SER A 306 -20.36 14.51 -8.39
CA SER A 306 -20.91 14.47 -7.03
C SER A 306 -19.82 14.53 -5.95
N ALA A 307 -18.53 14.45 -6.33
CA ALA A 307 -17.44 14.56 -5.37
C ALA A 307 -17.49 15.90 -4.62
N PRO A 308 -17.34 15.90 -3.28
CA PRO A 308 -17.28 17.13 -2.51
C PRO A 308 -16.07 17.99 -2.93
N ASP A 309 -16.22 19.31 -2.80
CA ASP A 309 -15.19 20.27 -3.17
C ASP A 309 -13.86 19.97 -2.46
N ALA A 310 -12.78 20.01 -3.24
CA ALA A 310 -11.43 19.75 -2.75
C ALA A 310 -10.70 21.08 -2.48
N ASP A 311 -10.17 21.22 -1.27
CA ASP A 311 -9.23 22.27 -0.96
C ASP A 311 -7.86 21.91 -1.58
N ARG A 312 -7.45 22.64 -2.62
CA ARG A 312 -6.12 22.47 -3.19
C ARG A 312 -5.05 23.10 -2.30
N VAL A 313 -4.16 22.27 -1.78
CA VAL A 313 -2.99 22.72 -1.02
C VAL A 313 -1.74 22.69 -1.89
N GLN A 314 -0.98 23.78 -1.85
CA GLN A 314 0.30 23.90 -2.53
C GLN A 314 1.45 23.51 -1.60
N HIS A 315 2.59 23.17 -2.21
CA HIS A 315 3.80 22.90 -1.46
C HIS A 315 4.17 24.10 -0.59
N ALA A 316 4.43 23.84 0.68
CA ALA A 316 5.03 24.81 1.57
C ALA A 316 6.16 24.11 2.32
N GLY A 317 7.31 24.78 2.41
CA GLY A 317 8.43 24.26 3.19
C GLY A 317 7.95 23.94 4.61
N TRP A 318 8.34 22.76 5.11
CA TRP A 318 7.83 22.19 6.36
C TRP A 318 7.79 23.19 7.53
N TRP A 319 8.78 24.09 7.61
CA TRP A 319 8.84 25.15 8.63
C TRP A 319 7.73 26.18 8.52
N ARG A 320 7.35 26.57 7.29
CA ARG A 320 6.25 27.50 7.04
C ARG A 320 4.90 26.85 7.35
N VAL A 321 4.74 25.55 7.06
CA VAL A 321 3.53 24.79 7.40
C VAL A 321 3.33 24.72 8.91
N VAL A 322 4.37 24.31 9.65
CA VAL A 322 4.33 24.26 11.12
C VAL A 322 4.06 25.64 11.72
N TRP A 323 4.66 26.69 11.16
CA TRP A 323 4.49 28.07 11.62
C TRP A 323 3.08 28.62 11.38
N GLU A 324 2.52 28.41 10.19
CA GLU A 324 1.16 28.87 9.85
C GLU A 324 0.10 28.12 10.67
N GLU A 325 0.25 26.80 10.83
CA GLU A 325 -0.74 26.02 11.57
C GLU A 325 -0.65 26.27 13.08
N SER A 326 0.55 26.47 13.63
CA SER A 326 0.70 26.90 15.03
C SER A 326 0.06 28.27 15.29
N ARG A 327 0.02 29.18 14.31
CA ARG A 327 -0.73 30.44 14.43
C ARG A 327 -2.24 30.24 14.32
N ALA A 328 -2.71 29.37 13.44
CA ALA A 328 -4.13 29.05 13.31
C ALA A 328 -4.67 28.37 14.58
N GLU A 329 -3.90 27.43 15.16
CA GLU A 329 -4.22 26.80 16.44
C GLU A 329 -4.11 27.77 17.63
N ALA A 330 -3.17 28.72 17.61
CA ALA A 330 -3.09 29.80 18.59
C ALA A 330 -4.34 30.70 18.55
N ALA A 331 -4.86 30.97 17.35
CA ALA A 331 -6.10 31.72 17.15
C ALA A 331 -7.34 30.91 17.57
N ALA A 332 -7.32 29.58 17.42
CA ALA A 332 -8.39 28.67 17.82
C ALA A 332 -8.44 28.37 19.33
N GLY A 333 -7.65 29.06 20.15
CA GLY A 333 -7.77 29.03 21.61
C GLY A 333 -7.05 27.88 22.30
N LEU A 334 -6.03 27.28 21.68
CA LEU A 334 -5.12 26.39 22.41
C LEU A 334 -4.46 27.18 23.56
N ARG A 335 -4.51 26.64 24.78
CA ARG A 335 -3.98 27.30 25.99
C ARG A 335 -2.53 27.67 25.73
N ARG A 336 -2.24 28.98 25.67
CA ARG A 336 -0.94 29.67 25.49
C ARG A 336 0.27 28.91 26.06
N THR A 337 0.07 28.19 27.17
CA THR A 337 1.03 27.32 27.84
C THR A 337 1.57 26.14 27.01
N GLN A 338 0.75 25.48 26.16
CA GLN A 338 1.21 24.36 25.32
C GLN A 338 2.07 24.84 24.16
N LEU A 339 1.74 26.01 23.61
CA LEU A 339 2.51 26.66 22.55
C LEU A 339 3.88 27.13 23.06
N TRP A 340 3.92 27.72 24.26
CA TRP A 340 5.18 28.04 24.93
C TRP A 340 6.02 26.81 25.23
N ALA A 341 5.39 25.68 25.62
CA ALA A 341 6.13 24.44 25.85
C ALA A 341 6.79 23.93 24.56
N LEU A 342 6.08 23.89 23.44
CA LEU A 342 6.63 23.49 22.15
C LEU A 342 7.77 24.42 21.68
N VAL A 343 7.61 25.74 21.83
CA VAL A 343 8.65 26.72 21.49
C VAL A 343 9.89 26.52 22.36
N VAL A 344 9.72 26.35 23.67
CA VAL A 344 10.85 26.12 24.60
C VAL A 344 11.55 24.81 24.26
N THR A 345 10.82 23.73 23.99
CA THR A 345 11.41 22.44 23.60
C THR A 345 12.18 22.58 22.28
N GLY A 346 11.61 23.23 21.28
CA GLY A 346 12.27 23.47 20.00
C GLY A 346 13.57 24.25 20.16
N VAL A 347 13.55 25.36 20.90
CA VAL A 347 14.74 26.19 21.18
C VAL A 347 15.81 25.37 21.92
N LEU A 348 15.42 24.57 22.91
CA LEU A 348 16.34 23.75 23.68
C LEU A 348 16.99 22.67 22.81
N SER A 349 16.21 21.99 21.96
CA SER A 349 16.71 20.98 21.02
C SER A 349 17.66 21.59 19.99
N THR A 350 17.36 22.78 19.47
CA THR A 350 18.26 23.49 18.55
C THR A 350 19.55 23.91 19.25
N ALA A 351 19.48 24.40 20.49
CA ALA A 351 20.68 24.76 21.25
C ALA A 351 21.58 23.54 21.50
N VAL A 352 20.99 22.39 21.85
CA VAL A 352 21.72 21.11 22.00
C VAL A 352 22.37 20.68 20.69
N LEU A 353 21.65 20.78 19.57
CA LEU A 353 22.19 20.43 18.25
C LEU A 353 23.35 21.34 17.84
N VAL A 354 23.21 22.66 18.01
CA VAL A 354 24.28 23.63 17.72
C VAL A 354 25.50 23.38 18.61
N PHE A 355 25.28 23.08 19.89
CA PHE A 355 26.36 22.72 20.81
C PHE A 355 27.08 21.42 20.38
N ALA A 356 26.33 20.39 19.99
CA ALA A 356 26.90 19.15 19.47
C ALA A 356 27.71 19.37 18.18
N LEU A 357 27.22 20.21 17.26
CA LEU A 357 27.94 20.60 16.05
C LEU A 357 29.22 21.39 16.36
N ALA A 358 29.16 22.31 17.33
CA ALA A 358 30.33 23.08 17.77
C ALA A 358 31.40 22.17 18.41
N LEU A 359 31.00 21.14 19.17
CA LEU A 359 31.91 20.14 19.73
C LEU A 359 32.67 19.37 18.66
N VAL A 360 31.95 18.90 17.63
CA VAL A 360 32.54 18.17 16.51
C VAL A 360 33.45 19.09 15.69
N ALA A 361 33.02 20.33 15.42
CA ALA A 361 33.79 21.28 14.63
C ALA A 361 35.06 21.79 15.33
N THR A 362 35.08 21.79 16.67
CA THR A 362 36.24 22.21 17.48
C THR A 362 37.08 21.04 17.98
N ASP A 363 36.78 19.82 17.53
CA ASP A 363 37.46 18.58 17.94
C ASP A 363 37.56 18.45 19.49
N GLY A 364 36.50 18.88 20.18
CA GLY A 364 36.42 18.86 21.64
C GLY A 364 37.14 20.01 22.38
N ALA A 365 37.84 20.92 21.70
CA ALA A 365 38.60 22.01 22.36
C ALA A 365 37.74 22.95 23.23
N LEU A 366 36.43 23.01 23.00
CA LEU A 366 35.45 23.75 23.82
C LEU A 366 35.20 23.13 25.21
N VAL A 367 35.60 21.88 25.44
CA VAL A 367 35.32 21.10 26.67
C VAL A 367 36.54 20.97 27.57
N ASP A 368 37.72 21.41 27.13
CA ASP A 368 38.95 21.38 27.91
C ASP A 368 38.98 22.48 28.99
N HIS A 369 37.99 22.47 29.88
CA HIS A 369 38.06 23.16 31.16
C HIS A 369 38.51 22.17 32.24
N PRO A 370 39.64 22.41 32.94
CA PRO A 370 40.18 21.50 33.94
C PRO A 370 39.28 21.51 35.19
N GLY A 371 38.24 20.68 35.19
CA GLY A 371 37.31 20.55 36.31
C GLY A 371 35.90 20.10 35.94
N ALA A 372 35.51 20.12 34.66
CA ALA A 372 34.19 19.67 34.23
C ALA A 372 34.29 18.29 33.56
N THR A 373 33.56 17.30 34.05
CA THR A 373 33.52 15.97 33.42
C THR A 373 32.47 15.96 32.31
N VAL A 374 32.64 15.10 31.28
CA VAL A 374 31.65 14.91 30.18
C VAL A 374 30.24 14.60 30.71
N VAL A 375 30.17 13.97 31.88
CA VAL A 375 28.92 13.64 32.60
C VAL A 375 28.21 14.89 33.11
N ASP A 376 28.94 15.91 33.56
CA ASP A 376 28.36 17.17 34.06
C ASP A 376 27.64 17.95 32.96
N TRP A 377 28.17 17.91 31.73
CA TRP A 377 27.58 18.59 30.58
C TRP A 377 26.36 17.87 29.98
N LEU A 378 26.30 16.54 30.08
CA LEU A 378 25.14 15.75 29.68
C LEU A 378 23.98 15.90 30.67
N LEU A 379 24.27 16.13 31.96
CA LEU A 379 23.27 16.30 33.00
C LEU A 379 22.56 17.65 32.97
N VAL A 380 23.19 18.73 32.47
CA VAL A 380 22.59 20.06 32.40
C VAL A 380 21.31 20.11 31.54
N PRO A 381 21.28 19.61 30.29
CA PRO A 381 20.06 19.60 29.49
C PRO A 381 18.96 18.70 30.08
N VAL A 382 19.34 17.57 30.69
CA VAL A 382 18.41 16.62 31.34
C VAL A 382 17.79 17.23 32.61
N ALA A 383 18.60 17.92 33.43
CA ALA A 383 18.13 18.65 34.61
C ALA A 383 17.25 19.83 34.21
N ALA A 384 17.61 20.58 33.17
CA ALA A 384 16.79 21.68 32.64
C ALA A 384 15.43 21.19 32.13
N THR A 385 15.38 20.07 31.39
CA THR A 385 14.10 19.48 30.96
C THR A 385 13.29 18.94 32.13
N GLY A 386 13.93 18.33 33.13
CA GLY A 386 13.27 17.85 34.35
C GLY A 386 12.66 18.97 35.20
N ILE A 387 13.37 20.08 35.38
CA ILE A 387 12.91 21.25 36.14
C ILE A 387 11.74 21.93 35.42
N VAL A 388 11.85 22.14 34.10
CA VAL A 388 10.75 22.73 33.31
C VAL A 388 9.51 21.82 33.32
N GLY A 389 9.70 20.50 33.16
CA GLY A 389 8.61 19.52 33.26
C GLY A 389 7.93 19.51 34.63
N SER A 390 8.71 19.58 35.70
CA SER A 390 8.23 19.62 37.09
C SER A 390 7.43 20.89 37.40
N VAL A 391 7.93 22.07 37.00
CA VAL A 391 7.24 23.36 37.23
C VAL A 391 5.93 23.45 36.45
N VAL A 392 5.90 22.89 35.23
CA VAL A 392 4.68 22.83 34.41
C VAL A 392 3.67 21.83 35.00
N GLY A 393 4.12 20.65 35.43
CA GLY A 393 3.27 19.65 36.08
C GLY A 393 2.66 20.16 37.40
N HIS A 394 3.46 20.81 38.24
CA HIS A 394 3.02 21.30 39.55
C HIS A 394 1.98 22.44 39.46
N ARG A 395 2.01 23.25 38.39
CA ARG A 395 0.99 24.30 38.15
C ARG A 395 -0.33 23.74 37.60
N VAL A 396 -0.28 22.62 36.88
CA VAL A 396 -1.48 21.95 36.34
C VAL A 396 -2.24 21.24 37.46
N VAL A 397 -1.53 20.64 38.44
CA VAL A 397 -2.15 19.97 39.59
C VAL A 397 -2.78 20.99 40.55
N ARG A 398 -2.08 22.08 40.90
CA ARG A 398 -2.62 23.13 41.80
C ARG A 398 -3.86 23.85 41.29
N ARG A 399 -4.10 23.88 39.97
CA ARG A 399 -5.31 24.46 39.36
C ARG A 399 -6.51 23.51 39.35
N ARG A 400 -6.31 22.21 39.55
CA ARG A 400 -7.41 21.24 39.72
C ARG A 400 -7.92 21.16 41.16
N GLU A 401 -7.14 21.66 42.12
CA GLU A 401 -7.46 21.61 43.55
C GLU A 401 -8.05 22.93 44.10
N ALA A 402 -8.36 23.92 43.27
CA ALA A 402 -9.15 25.07 43.72
C ALA A 402 -10.64 24.70 43.62
N PRO A 403 -11.33 24.37 44.74
CA PRO A 403 -12.76 24.16 44.71
C PRO A 403 -13.46 25.45 44.33
N ASP A 404 -14.39 25.33 43.39
CA ASP A 404 -15.35 26.35 43.02
C ASP A 404 -16.23 26.61 44.25
N VAL A 405 -15.88 27.61 45.05
CA VAL A 405 -16.73 28.10 46.15
C VAL A 405 -17.84 28.90 45.49
N GLY A 406 -18.87 28.19 45.03
CA GLY A 406 -20.14 28.77 44.63
C GLY A 406 -20.80 29.45 45.82
N GLN A 407 -20.70 30.78 45.86
CA GLN A 407 -21.67 31.62 46.54
C GLN A 407 -22.99 31.54 45.76
N ASP A 408 -23.87 30.61 46.15
CA ASP A 408 -25.32 30.77 45.93
C ASP A 408 -25.97 31.01 47.29
N VAL A 409 -26.26 32.29 47.55
CA VAL A 409 -27.10 32.72 48.66
C VAL A 409 -28.53 32.88 48.14
N ALA A 410 -29.37 31.95 48.61
CA ALA A 410 -30.83 32.00 48.83
C ALA A 410 -31.77 32.06 47.59
N PRO A 411 -32.92 31.34 47.68
CA PRO A 411 -34.02 31.88 48.46
C PRO A 411 -34.59 30.88 49.48
N GLY A 412 -34.68 31.33 50.73
CA GLY A 412 -35.54 30.72 51.74
C GLY A 412 -36.94 31.33 51.66
N ASN A 413 -37.93 30.47 51.42
CA ASN A 413 -39.29 30.67 51.90
C ASN A 413 -39.61 29.43 52.73
N PRO A 414 -40.18 29.54 53.95
CA PRO A 414 -41.64 29.44 54.02
C PRO A 414 -42.32 30.21 55.18
N ALA A 415 -43.49 30.76 54.90
CA ALA A 415 -44.75 30.50 55.62
C ALA A 415 -45.93 30.89 54.72
#